data_AF-A0A522F3X6-F1
#
_entry.id   AF-A0A522F3X6-F1
#
_cell.length_a   1.000
_cell.length_b   1.000
_cell.length_c   1.000
_cell.angle_alpha   90.00
_cell.angle_beta   90.00
_cell.angle_gamma   90.00
#
_symmetry.space_group_name_H-M   'P 1'
#
loop_
_entity.id
_entity.type
_entity.pdbx_description
1 polymer ?
#
loop_
_entity_poly.entity_id
_entity_poly.type
_entity_poly.pdbx_seq_one_letter_code
_entity_poly.pdbx_strand_id
1 'polypeptide(L)'
;MKTTNLFFVTVLFAVTYCLLPAVFVTLSAVEGFSQGTGINATGAAPNSSALLDVDAAGMNPKKGVLVPRMNTTERDAIASPALGLLIYNTDCNVFQSWDGTIWEDLINDNYSHFANDTSFYYTGSIRSWTVPANTCWIKIKVWGGGGGCNNSHNHSLNGNGGGGGYVEAFVKVFPGDVLSIYVGMGGQGGVITAWGYGTSGMGGAGSGGHAGSGSSGGGGSAVLLNANVILVAGGGGGGGGASGGYYPVIGGGAGGAGGGIGGAGNGDNADGTGGIGGGNVLNIDGGNGGGAAFPGDGGSGGGGGGYWGGTGGTSGMAPNGVIGNCGSGGGGGVSYCANSNISCNLIPGQKVITAGAAVINPGNSTDPDLCAGCGFGGNYLTVPQAGGNGFIKIYY
;
A
#
# COMPACT_ATOMS: atom_id res chain seq x y z
N MET A 1 9.58 -6.73 -109.03
CA MET A 1 10.20 -6.22 -107.78
C MET A 1 9.19 -5.54 -106.84
N LYS A 2 7.96 -6.05 -106.64
CA LYS A 2 6.96 -5.42 -105.73
C LYS A 2 6.38 -6.34 -104.64
N THR A 3 6.70 -7.64 -104.64
CA THR A 3 6.11 -8.63 -103.72
C THR A 3 6.94 -8.88 -102.46
N THR A 4 8.25 -8.60 -102.47
CA THR A 4 9.14 -8.83 -101.33
C THR A 4 8.95 -7.85 -100.17
N ASN A 5 8.53 -6.61 -100.45
CA ASN A 5 8.32 -5.58 -99.41
C ASN A 5 7.04 -5.78 -98.61
N LEU A 6 5.98 -6.33 -99.21
CA LEU A 6 4.71 -6.54 -98.52
C LEU A 6 4.83 -7.67 -97.48
N PHE A 7 5.50 -8.77 -97.85
CA PHE A 7 5.72 -9.90 -96.96
C PHE A 7 6.57 -9.53 -95.73
N PHE A 8 7.62 -8.72 -95.92
CA PHE A 8 8.46 -8.25 -94.82
C PHE A 8 7.71 -7.33 -93.84
N VAL A 9 6.87 -6.42 -94.35
CA VAL A 9 6.08 -5.50 -93.52
C VAL A 9 5.00 -6.27 -92.73
N THR A 10 4.32 -7.23 -93.33
CA THR A 10 3.29 -8.02 -92.63
C THR A 10 3.90 -8.90 -91.53
N VAL A 11 5.06 -9.49 -91.77
CA VAL A 11 5.78 -10.29 -90.75
C VAL A 11 6.26 -9.39 -89.60
N LEU A 12 6.77 -8.18 -89.88
CA LEU A 12 7.23 -7.25 -88.85
C LEU A 12 6.08 -6.76 -87.94
N PHE A 13 4.90 -6.47 -88.52
CA PHE A 13 3.71 -6.10 -87.75
C PHE A 13 3.17 -7.27 -86.92
N ALA A 14 3.17 -8.50 -87.45
CA ALA A 14 2.71 -9.70 -86.74
C ALA A 14 3.62 -10.06 -85.55
N VAL A 15 4.94 -9.94 -85.72
CA VAL A 15 5.93 -10.17 -84.64
C VAL A 15 5.76 -9.11 -83.54
N THR A 16 5.54 -7.86 -83.91
CA THR A 16 5.32 -6.76 -82.94
C THR A 16 4.01 -6.94 -82.16
N TYR A 17 2.92 -7.35 -82.82
CA TYR A 17 1.63 -7.62 -82.18
C TYR A 17 1.62 -8.89 -81.33
N CYS A 18 2.47 -9.89 -81.62
CA CYS A 18 2.62 -11.10 -80.79
C CYS A 18 3.53 -10.87 -79.58
N LEU A 19 4.53 -9.98 -79.69
CA LEU A 19 5.46 -9.71 -78.59
C LEU A 19 4.95 -8.64 -77.61
N LEU A 20 4.11 -7.69 -78.04
CA LEU A 20 3.54 -6.66 -77.15
C LEU A 20 2.75 -7.24 -75.96
N PRO A 21 1.84 -8.24 -76.14
CA PRO A 21 1.12 -8.85 -75.02
C PRO A 21 2.06 -9.63 -74.09
N ALA A 22 3.08 -10.30 -74.65
CA ALA A 22 4.04 -11.06 -73.86
C ALA A 22 4.92 -10.14 -72.97
N VAL A 23 5.37 -9.00 -73.52
CA VAL A 23 6.13 -7.98 -72.77
C VAL A 23 5.28 -7.29 -71.71
N PHE A 24 3.97 -7.09 -71.97
CA PHE A 24 3.05 -6.48 -71.00
C PHE A 24 2.71 -7.43 -69.83
N VAL A 25 2.62 -8.73 -70.08
CA VAL A 25 2.35 -9.74 -69.02
C VAL A 25 3.56 -9.96 -68.12
N THR A 26 4.80 -9.92 -68.65
CA THR A 26 6.02 -10.07 -67.84
C THR A 26 6.36 -8.87 -66.96
N LEU A 27 5.79 -7.69 -67.22
CA LEU A 27 6.08 -6.46 -66.47
C LEU A 27 5.20 -6.26 -65.21
N SER A 28 4.26 -7.18 -64.96
CA SER A 28 3.24 -7.04 -63.90
C SER A 28 3.55 -7.81 -62.60
N ALA A 29 4.65 -8.59 -62.57
CA ALA A 29 5.12 -9.26 -61.36
C ALA A 29 6.34 -8.53 -60.77
N VAL A 30 6.14 -7.28 -60.35
CA VAL A 30 7.06 -6.69 -59.37
C VAL A 30 6.67 -7.27 -58.03
N GLU A 31 7.36 -8.33 -57.61
CA GLU A 31 7.34 -8.76 -56.22
C GLU A 31 8.04 -7.67 -55.39
N GLY A 32 7.25 -6.73 -54.88
CA GLY A 32 7.74 -5.74 -53.94
C GLY A 32 8.05 -6.43 -52.61
N PHE A 33 9.32 -6.70 -52.35
CA PHE A 33 9.78 -7.05 -51.00
C PHE A 33 9.63 -5.80 -50.11
N SER A 34 8.54 -5.72 -49.35
CA SER A 34 8.42 -4.71 -48.31
C SER A 34 9.42 -5.06 -47.20
N GLN A 35 10.46 -4.23 -47.05
CA GLN A 35 11.37 -4.27 -45.89
C GLN A 35 10.82 -3.46 -44.70
N GLY A 36 9.59 -2.97 -44.81
CA GLY A 36 8.85 -2.18 -43.84
C GLY A 36 7.52 -1.71 -44.45
N THR A 37 6.42 -1.89 -43.72
CA THR A 37 5.06 -1.51 -44.15
C THR A 37 4.66 -0.21 -43.46
N GLY A 38 4.44 0.85 -44.24
CA GLY A 38 3.88 2.11 -43.76
C GLY A 38 2.37 2.16 -44.00
N ILE A 39 1.58 2.52 -42.98
CA ILE A 39 0.14 2.79 -43.10
C ILE A 39 -0.09 4.25 -42.71
N ASN A 40 -0.19 5.13 -43.70
CA ASN A 40 -0.45 6.54 -43.51
C ASN A 40 -1.16 7.15 -44.72
N ALA A 41 -1.79 8.31 -44.54
CA ALA A 41 -2.51 9.00 -45.61
C ALA A 41 -1.62 9.93 -46.46
N THR A 42 -0.36 10.14 -46.06
CA THR A 42 0.55 11.13 -46.65
C THR A 42 1.52 10.53 -47.68
N GLY A 43 1.62 9.20 -47.74
CA GLY A 43 2.61 8.49 -48.55
C GLY A 43 4.03 8.57 -47.98
N ALA A 44 4.18 8.94 -46.70
CA ALA A 44 5.48 8.98 -46.05
C ALA A 44 6.12 7.58 -46.01
N ALA A 45 7.42 7.50 -46.29
CA ALA A 45 8.17 6.26 -46.14
C ALA A 45 8.16 5.81 -44.67
N PRO A 46 8.00 4.51 -44.38
CA PRO A 46 8.03 4.00 -43.01
C PRO A 46 9.40 4.25 -42.36
N ASN A 47 9.41 4.44 -41.05
CA ASN A 47 10.62 4.56 -40.26
C ASN A 47 11.57 3.39 -40.51
N SER A 48 12.85 3.66 -40.74
CA SER A 48 13.87 2.64 -41.07
C SER A 48 14.13 1.60 -39.97
N SER A 49 13.69 1.88 -38.74
CA SER A 49 13.76 0.93 -37.61
C SER A 49 12.49 0.11 -37.40
N ALA A 50 11.44 0.30 -38.22
CA ALA A 50 10.14 -0.32 -38.04
C ALA A 50 9.75 -1.23 -39.22
N LEU A 51 9.34 -2.47 -38.91
CA LEU A 51 8.70 -3.35 -39.90
C LEU A 51 7.24 -2.95 -40.16
N LEU A 52 6.58 -2.34 -39.19
CA LEU A 52 5.25 -1.74 -39.31
C LEU A 52 5.29 -0.33 -38.71
N ASP A 53 4.98 0.67 -39.53
CA ASP A 53 4.89 2.08 -39.13
C ASP A 53 3.48 2.60 -39.44
N VAL A 54 2.76 3.07 -38.43
CA VAL A 54 1.38 3.55 -38.58
C VAL A 54 1.34 5.02 -38.18
N ASP A 55 1.10 5.90 -39.14
CA ASP A 55 1.03 7.34 -38.92
C ASP A 55 -0.34 7.91 -39.31
N ALA A 56 -1.01 8.53 -38.32
CA ALA A 56 -2.31 9.14 -38.47
C ALA A 56 -2.25 10.68 -38.64
N ALA A 57 -1.08 11.29 -38.81
CA ALA A 57 -0.91 12.74 -38.89
C ALA A 57 -1.78 13.41 -39.97
N GLY A 58 -2.00 12.74 -41.11
CA GLY A 58 -2.82 13.23 -42.22
C GLY A 58 -4.32 12.92 -42.15
N MET A 59 -4.82 12.34 -41.05
CA MET A 59 -6.23 11.89 -40.95
C MET A 59 -7.08 12.83 -40.06
N ASN A 60 -8.35 13.01 -40.43
CA ASN A 60 -9.36 13.67 -39.60
C ASN A 60 -10.73 12.95 -39.73
N PRO A 61 -11.23 12.27 -38.68
CA PRO A 61 -10.60 12.11 -37.35
C PRO A 61 -9.35 11.20 -37.41
N LYS A 62 -8.44 11.38 -36.45
CA LYS A 62 -7.30 10.47 -36.26
C LYS A 62 -7.80 9.07 -35.89
N LYS A 63 -7.07 8.04 -36.31
CA LYS A 63 -7.33 6.63 -36.01
C LYS A 63 -6.15 6.03 -35.23
N GLY A 64 -6.38 4.95 -34.51
CA GLY A 64 -5.35 4.18 -33.78
C GLY A 64 -5.17 2.76 -34.33
N VAL A 65 -4.37 1.96 -33.64
CA VAL A 65 -4.15 0.53 -33.93
C VAL A 65 -4.84 -0.31 -32.87
N LEU A 66 -5.62 -1.30 -33.30
CA LEU A 66 -6.10 -2.37 -32.42
C LEU A 66 -5.15 -3.57 -32.52
N VAL A 67 -4.56 -3.97 -31.40
CA VAL A 67 -3.83 -5.24 -31.26
C VAL A 67 -4.83 -6.39 -31.04
N PRO A 68 -4.43 -7.67 -31.16
CA PRO A 68 -5.29 -8.80 -30.80
C PRO A 68 -5.91 -8.62 -29.40
N ARG A 69 -7.24 -8.71 -29.32
CA ARG A 69 -8.00 -8.57 -28.07
C ARG A 69 -8.63 -9.90 -27.73
N MET A 70 -8.49 -10.33 -26.49
CA MET A 70 -8.98 -11.62 -26.03
C MET A 70 -9.16 -11.63 -24.52
N ASN A 71 -9.98 -12.54 -24.01
CA ASN A 71 -10.09 -12.77 -22.57
C ASN A 71 -8.90 -13.61 -22.05
N THR A 72 -8.80 -13.75 -20.73
CA THR A 72 -7.71 -14.48 -20.06
C THR A 72 -7.66 -15.95 -20.46
N THR A 73 -8.84 -16.57 -20.64
CA THR A 73 -8.93 -17.99 -21.04
C THR A 73 -8.40 -18.20 -22.46
N GLU A 74 -8.76 -17.30 -23.38
CA GLU A 74 -8.28 -17.31 -24.76
C GLU A 74 -6.78 -17.02 -24.85
N ARG A 75 -6.28 -16.09 -24.03
CA ARG A 75 -4.84 -15.81 -23.91
C ARG A 75 -4.07 -17.03 -23.41
N ASP A 76 -4.55 -17.68 -22.35
CA ASP A 76 -3.88 -18.83 -21.74
C ASP A 76 -3.95 -20.09 -22.63
N ALA A 77 -4.87 -20.10 -23.61
CA ALA A 77 -4.94 -21.14 -24.63
C ALA A 77 -3.90 -20.98 -25.76
N ILE A 78 -3.14 -19.88 -25.80
CA ILE A 78 -2.06 -19.70 -26.79
C ILE A 78 -0.92 -20.66 -26.46
N ALA A 79 -0.72 -21.68 -27.31
CA ALA A 79 0.39 -22.61 -27.17
C ALA A 79 1.71 -21.96 -27.60
N SER A 80 2.75 -22.09 -26.75
CA SER A 80 4.11 -21.59 -27.02
C SER A 80 4.15 -20.13 -27.53
N PRO A 81 3.62 -19.16 -26.76
CA PRO A 81 3.63 -17.76 -27.17
C PRO A 81 5.06 -17.26 -27.41
N ALA A 82 5.23 -16.44 -28.46
CA ALA A 82 6.51 -15.85 -28.80
C ALA A 82 6.92 -14.79 -27.76
N LEU A 83 8.22 -14.67 -27.47
CA LEU A 83 8.77 -13.59 -26.65
C LEU A 83 8.34 -12.22 -27.21
N GLY A 84 7.78 -11.36 -26.36
CA GLY A 84 7.29 -10.03 -26.74
C GLY A 84 5.91 -10.01 -27.42
N LEU A 85 5.19 -11.13 -27.48
CA LEU A 85 3.83 -11.18 -28.04
C LEU A 85 2.90 -10.22 -27.28
N LEU A 86 2.38 -9.21 -27.97
CA LEU A 86 1.52 -8.16 -27.41
C LEU A 86 0.04 -8.45 -27.66
N ILE A 87 -0.76 -8.39 -26.61
CA ILE A 87 -2.23 -8.47 -26.68
C ILE A 87 -2.88 -7.37 -25.83
N TYR A 88 -4.19 -7.22 -25.97
CA TYR A 88 -5.03 -6.51 -25.03
C TYR A 88 -5.98 -7.51 -24.35
N ASN A 89 -5.82 -7.71 -23.04
CA ASN A 89 -6.65 -8.61 -22.26
C ASN A 89 -7.96 -7.90 -21.87
N THR A 90 -9.09 -8.43 -22.33
CA THR A 90 -10.41 -7.81 -22.12
C THR A 90 -11.01 -8.10 -20.75
N ASP A 91 -10.53 -9.11 -20.03
CA ASP A 91 -10.97 -9.34 -18.64
C ASP A 91 -10.29 -8.38 -17.68
N CYS A 92 -9.09 -7.89 -18.02
CA CYS A 92 -8.31 -6.99 -17.16
C CYS A 92 -8.21 -5.56 -17.71
N ASN A 93 -8.69 -5.33 -18.94
CA ASN A 93 -8.59 -4.07 -19.68
C ASN A 93 -7.17 -3.49 -19.78
N VAL A 94 -6.15 -4.35 -19.85
CA VAL A 94 -4.73 -3.97 -19.92
C VAL A 94 -4.03 -4.58 -21.14
N PHE A 95 -3.01 -3.89 -21.62
CA PHE A 95 -2.05 -4.49 -22.55
C PHE A 95 -1.17 -5.49 -21.80
N GLN A 96 -0.90 -6.63 -22.41
CA GLN A 96 -0.01 -7.65 -21.86
C GLN A 96 1.01 -8.10 -22.89
N SER A 97 2.22 -8.38 -22.43
CA SER A 97 3.29 -8.98 -23.24
C SER A 97 3.79 -10.28 -22.63
N TRP A 98 4.09 -11.28 -23.45
CA TRP A 98 4.75 -12.49 -22.99
C TRP A 98 6.26 -12.26 -22.80
N ASP A 99 6.80 -12.54 -21.60
CA ASP A 99 8.24 -12.36 -21.30
C ASP A 99 9.10 -13.62 -21.57
N GLY A 100 8.47 -14.71 -22.02
CA GLY A 100 9.10 -16.02 -22.17
C GLY A 100 8.62 -17.06 -21.14
N THR A 101 8.07 -16.62 -20.01
CA THR A 101 7.69 -17.45 -18.86
C THR A 101 6.29 -17.12 -18.32
N ILE A 102 5.95 -15.83 -18.25
CA ILE A 102 4.67 -15.31 -17.76
C ILE A 102 4.17 -14.16 -18.65
N TRP A 103 2.88 -13.88 -18.55
CA TRP A 103 2.28 -12.67 -19.13
C TRP A 103 2.50 -11.50 -18.19
N GLU A 104 3.21 -10.49 -18.68
CA GLU A 104 3.49 -9.23 -17.99
C GLU A 104 2.51 -8.15 -18.43
N ASP A 105 2.03 -7.36 -17.48
CA ASP A 105 1.10 -6.27 -17.75
C ASP A 105 1.88 -4.98 -18.08
N LEU A 106 1.53 -4.34 -19.18
CA LEU A 106 2.13 -3.09 -19.62
C LEU A 106 1.36 -1.92 -19.01
N ILE A 107 1.49 -1.79 -17.68
CA ILE A 107 0.90 -0.69 -16.90
C ILE A 107 2.02 0.32 -16.61
N ASN A 108 1.74 1.62 -16.73
CA ASN A 108 2.66 2.62 -16.21
C ASN A 108 2.54 2.64 -14.67
N ASP A 109 3.67 2.47 -13.98
CA ASP A 109 3.79 2.59 -12.50
C ASP A 109 3.40 3.98 -11.93
N ASN A 110 3.02 4.92 -12.79
CA ASN A 110 2.44 6.18 -12.34
C ASN A 110 1.03 5.90 -11.83
N TYR A 111 0.88 6.01 -10.51
CA TYR A 111 -0.27 5.80 -9.60
C TYR A 111 -1.67 6.34 -10.01
N SER A 112 -1.91 6.72 -11.26
CA SER A 112 -3.11 7.38 -11.78
C SER A 112 -3.99 6.51 -12.68
N HIS A 113 -3.81 5.18 -12.69
CA HIS A 113 -4.48 4.30 -13.65
C HIS A 113 -5.71 3.56 -13.11
N PHE A 114 -5.97 3.66 -11.82
CA PHE A 114 -7.23 3.18 -11.25
C PHE A 114 -8.30 4.24 -11.44
N ALA A 115 -9.36 3.86 -12.15
CA ALA A 115 -10.47 4.77 -12.46
C ALA A 115 -11.34 5.04 -11.23
N ASN A 116 -11.29 4.16 -10.24
CA ASN A 116 -12.12 4.23 -9.06
C ASN A 116 -11.29 4.04 -7.79
N ASP A 117 -11.83 4.57 -6.69
CA ASP A 117 -11.32 4.30 -5.36
C ASP A 117 -12.47 4.09 -4.37
N THR A 118 -12.14 3.49 -3.23
CA THR A 118 -13.04 3.35 -2.10
C THR A 118 -12.26 3.47 -0.79
N SER A 119 -12.91 4.05 0.21
CA SER A 119 -12.30 4.37 1.50
C SER A 119 -13.06 3.69 2.64
N PHE A 120 -12.33 3.13 3.60
CA PHE A 120 -12.85 2.45 4.76
C PHE A 120 -12.39 3.12 6.04
N TYR A 121 -13.38 3.48 6.87
CA TYR A 121 -13.20 4.08 8.19
C TYR A 121 -13.53 3.07 9.28
N TYR A 122 -13.09 3.35 10.50
CA TYR A 122 -13.41 2.52 11.65
C TYR A 122 -14.92 2.42 11.89
N THR A 123 -15.41 1.19 12.07
CA THR A 123 -16.82 0.90 12.39
C THR A 123 -17.02 -0.05 13.56
N GLY A 124 -15.93 -0.53 14.19
CA GLY A 124 -15.97 -1.56 15.24
C GLY A 124 -16.32 -2.97 14.73
N SER A 125 -16.33 -3.18 13.41
CA SER A 125 -16.62 -4.48 12.79
C SER A 125 -15.84 -4.66 11.49
N ILE A 126 -15.68 -5.91 11.07
CA ILE A 126 -15.04 -6.27 9.80
C ILE A 126 -15.95 -5.89 8.64
N ARG A 127 -15.39 -5.26 7.60
CA ARG A 127 -16.10 -4.96 6.35
C ARG A 127 -15.67 -5.92 5.26
N SER A 128 -16.60 -6.32 4.42
CA SER A 128 -16.32 -7.12 3.22
C SER A 128 -16.40 -6.23 1.98
N TRP A 129 -15.46 -6.40 1.05
CA TRP A 129 -15.47 -5.76 -0.26
C TRP A 129 -15.13 -6.77 -1.34
N THR A 130 -15.95 -6.86 -2.38
CA THR A 130 -15.75 -7.78 -3.50
C THR A 130 -15.12 -7.03 -4.66
N VAL A 131 -14.06 -7.58 -5.24
CA VAL A 131 -13.37 -7.05 -6.41
C VAL A 131 -14.36 -6.97 -7.58
N PRO A 132 -14.58 -5.79 -8.17
CA PRO A 132 -15.51 -5.62 -9.28
C PRO A 132 -15.11 -6.38 -10.55
N ALA A 133 -16.05 -6.49 -11.48
CA ALA A 133 -15.77 -6.96 -12.83
C ALA A 133 -14.70 -6.08 -13.48
N ASN A 134 -13.82 -6.72 -14.25
CA ASN A 134 -12.73 -6.09 -14.99
C ASN A 134 -11.61 -5.45 -14.14
N THR A 135 -11.51 -5.81 -12.86
CA THR A 135 -10.40 -5.41 -11.99
C THR A 135 -9.48 -6.60 -11.77
N CYS A 136 -8.24 -6.51 -12.26
CA CYS A 136 -7.20 -7.53 -12.04
C CYS A 136 -6.04 -7.07 -11.14
N TRP A 137 -6.04 -5.78 -10.80
CA TRP A 137 -5.08 -5.16 -9.90
C TRP A 137 -5.78 -4.19 -9.01
N ILE A 138 -5.29 -4.08 -7.78
CA ILE A 138 -5.69 -3.02 -6.86
C ILE A 138 -4.45 -2.44 -6.20
N LYS A 139 -4.49 -1.14 -5.91
CA LYS A 139 -3.57 -0.53 -4.94
C LYS A 139 -4.29 -0.38 -3.62
N ILE A 140 -3.66 -0.84 -2.55
CA ILE A 140 -4.21 -0.70 -1.19
C ILE A 140 -3.23 0.13 -0.36
N LYS A 141 -3.77 1.12 0.35
CA LYS A 141 -3.06 1.91 1.36
C LYS A 141 -3.73 1.65 2.71
N VAL A 142 -2.95 1.35 3.74
CA VAL A 142 -3.44 0.94 5.06
C VAL A 142 -2.68 1.69 6.15
N TRP A 143 -3.42 2.32 7.06
CA TRP A 143 -2.91 2.97 8.26
C TRP A 143 -3.48 2.31 9.52
N GLY A 144 -2.61 1.98 10.48
CA GLY A 144 -3.00 1.46 11.79
C GLY A 144 -3.62 2.53 12.70
N GLY A 145 -4.34 2.12 13.75
CA GLY A 145 -4.82 3.06 14.77
C GLY A 145 -3.66 3.64 15.58
N GLY A 146 -3.70 4.93 15.89
CA GLY A 146 -2.72 5.55 16.78
C GLY A 146 -2.98 5.15 18.24
N GLY A 147 -1.94 5.15 19.08
CA GLY A 147 -2.07 4.89 20.51
C GLY A 147 -2.74 6.04 21.25
N GLY A 148 -3.36 5.77 22.40
CA GLY A 148 -4.02 6.78 23.23
C GLY A 148 -3.07 7.49 24.18
N CYS A 149 -3.53 8.62 24.71
CA CYS A 149 -3.00 9.25 25.90
C CYS A 149 -4.14 9.66 26.84
N ASN A 150 -3.81 10.24 28.00
CA ASN A 150 -4.78 10.76 28.96
C ASN A 150 -4.29 12.08 29.57
N ASN A 151 -5.21 12.94 30.01
CA ASN A 151 -4.96 13.99 31.02
C ASN A 151 -5.44 13.42 32.34
N SER A 152 -4.53 13.11 33.25
CA SER A 152 -4.94 12.95 34.64
C SER A 152 -5.03 14.34 35.29
N HIS A 153 -6.11 14.56 36.06
CA HIS A 153 -6.70 15.85 36.47
C HIS A 153 -5.83 16.80 37.33
N ASN A 154 -4.49 16.76 37.29
CA ASN A 154 -3.62 17.77 37.90
C ASN A 154 -2.16 17.73 37.43
N HIS A 155 -1.80 16.89 36.45
CA HIS A 155 -0.41 16.71 36.02
C HIS A 155 -0.30 16.67 34.48
N SER A 156 0.10 17.81 33.89
CA SER A 156 0.23 18.05 32.44
C SER A 156 1.40 17.33 31.75
N LEU A 157 1.77 16.12 32.19
CA LEU A 157 3.03 15.46 31.79
C LEU A 157 2.85 13.99 31.37
N ASN A 158 1.64 13.53 31.06
CA ASN A 158 1.43 12.15 30.59
C ASN A 158 2.09 11.92 29.22
N GLY A 159 2.45 10.66 28.96
CA GLY A 159 3.06 10.26 27.69
C GLY A 159 2.08 10.41 26.53
N ASN A 160 2.58 10.88 25.38
CA ASN A 160 1.83 10.83 24.12
C ASN A 160 1.70 9.37 23.63
N GLY A 161 0.63 9.10 22.89
CA GLY A 161 0.51 7.84 22.14
C GLY A 161 1.37 7.87 20.87
N GLY A 162 1.81 6.71 20.40
CA GLY A 162 2.52 6.58 19.12
C GLY A 162 1.58 6.63 17.92
N GLY A 163 2.05 7.14 16.79
CA GLY A 163 1.32 7.05 15.52
C GLY A 163 1.22 5.60 15.01
N GLY A 164 0.14 5.28 14.30
CA GLY A 164 -0.02 4.00 13.62
C GLY A 164 0.95 3.84 12.44
N GLY A 165 1.26 2.60 12.08
CA GLY A 165 2.09 2.28 10.93
C GLY A 165 1.36 2.49 9.60
N TYR A 166 2.12 2.47 8.51
CA TYR A 166 1.63 2.48 7.14
C TYR A 166 2.15 1.29 6.36
N VAL A 167 1.26 0.68 5.56
CA VAL A 167 1.64 -0.24 4.49
C VAL A 167 0.88 0.12 3.22
N GLU A 168 1.58 0.08 2.10
CA GLU A 168 0.95 0.09 0.78
C GLU A 168 1.42 -1.06 -0.08
N ALA A 169 0.58 -1.45 -1.02
CA ALA A 169 0.79 -2.60 -1.88
C ALA A 169 0.05 -2.49 -3.20
N PHE A 170 0.66 -3.03 -4.25
CA PHE A 170 -0.03 -3.45 -5.46
C PHE A 170 -0.31 -4.94 -5.39
N VAL A 171 -1.59 -5.29 -5.53
CA VAL A 171 -2.07 -6.66 -5.36
C VAL A 171 -2.77 -7.10 -6.63
N LYS A 172 -2.29 -8.20 -7.21
CA LYS A 172 -3.01 -8.91 -8.26
C LYS A 172 -4.24 -9.57 -7.66
N VAL A 173 -5.38 -9.35 -8.28
CA VAL A 173 -6.68 -9.90 -7.88
C VAL A 173 -7.42 -10.45 -9.09
N PHE A 174 -8.49 -11.18 -8.84
CA PHE A 174 -9.44 -11.60 -9.85
C PHE A 174 -10.82 -11.01 -9.55
N PRO A 175 -11.61 -10.68 -10.59
CA PRO A 175 -13.01 -10.32 -10.40
C PRO A 175 -13.75 -11.35 -9.54
N GLY A 176 -14.42 -10.87 -8.49
CA GLY A 176 -15.14 -11.71 -7.52
C GLY A 176 -14.33 -12.12 -6.28
N ASP A 177 -13.02 -11.86 -6.24
CA ASP A 177 -12.23 -12.01 -5.01
C ASP A 177 -12.84 -11.19 -3.87
N VAL A 178 -12.73 -11.69 -2.63
CA VAL A 178 -13.31 -11.04 -1.46
C VAL A 178 -12.22 -10.58 -0.51
N LEU A 179 -12.20 -9.28 -0.24
CA LEU A 179 -11.35 -8.66 0.75
C LEU A 179 -12.11 -8.47 2.07
N SER A 180 -11.53 -8.96 3.16
CA SER A 180 -11.95 -8.61 4.52
C SER A 180 -11.09 -7.47 5.04
N ILE A 181 -11.76 -6.38 5.44
CA ILE A 181 -11.15 -5.10 5.80
C ILE A 181 -11.31 -4.88 7.30
N TYR A 182 -10.17 -4.77 7.98
CA TYR A 182 -10.06 -4.45 9.40
C TYR A 182 -9.49 -3.05 9.53
N VAL A 183 -10.26 -2.12 10.07
CA VAL A 183 -9.77 -0.77 10.36
C VAL A 183 -9.55 -0.65 11.86
N GLY A 184 -8.32 -0.42 12.30
CA GLY A 184 -7.98 -0.32 13.72
C GLY A 184 -8.65 0.86 14.40
N MET A 185 -9.10 0.66 15.63
CA MET A 185 -9.56 1.71 16.52
C MET A 185 -8.35 2.47 17.09
N GLY A 186 -8.48 3.78 17.24
CA GLY A 186 -7.51 4.57 17.98
C GLY A 186 -7.51 4.22 19.47
N GLY A 187 -6.34 4.18 20.08
CA GLY A 187 -6.17 3.96 21.51
C GLY A 187 -6.85 5.05 22.32
N GLN A 188 -7.34 4.69 23.49
CA GLN A 188 -8.02 5.59 24.40
C GLN A 188 -7.25 5.71 25.72
N GLY A 189 -7.52 6.78 26.47
CA GLY A 189 -6.94 6.99 27.79
C GLY A 189 -7.46 5.97 28.81
N GLY A 190 -6.57 5.43 29.64
CA GLY A 190 -6.92 4.48 30.71
C GLY A 190 -6.84 2.99 30.33
N VAL A 191 -7.56 2.15 31.11
CA VAL A 191 -7.49 0.68 31.10
C VAL A 191 -8.57 0.08 30.18
N ILE A 192 -8.49 0.37 28.88
CA ILE A 192 -9.46 -0.08 27.86
C ILE A 192 -8.73 -0.61 26.63
N THR A 193 -9.29 -1.55 25.89
CA THR A 193 -8.67 -2.10 24.66
C THR A 193 -9.24 -1.43 23.42
N ALA A 194 -8.39 -1.13 22.45
CA ALA A 194 -8.79 -0.69 21.12
C ALA A 194 -8.96 -1.90 20.19
N TRP A 195 -10.05 -1.93 19.43
CA TRP A 195 -10.35 -2.99 18.47
C TRP A 195 -9.47 -2.93 17.22
N GLY A 196 -9.14 -4.06 16.60
CA GLY A 196 -8.42 -4.09 15.33
C GLY A 196 -8.02 -5.52 14.92
N TYR A 197 -7.27 -5.61 13.82
CA TYR A 197 -6.53 -6.83 13.48
C TYR A 197 -5.34 -6.94 14.45
N GLY A 198 -5.54 -7.71 15.51
CA GLY A 198 -4.81 -7.53 16.76
C GLY A 198 -5.44 -6.38 17.56
N THR A 199 -6.00 -6.71 18.71
CA THR A 199 -6.48 -5.73 19.69
C THR A 199 -5.29 -5.05 20.36
N SER A 200 -5.48 -3.83 20.85
CA SER A 200 -4.43 -3.19 21.63
C SER A 200 -4.38 -3.71 23.06
N GLY A 201 -3.23 -3.57 23.69
CA GLY A 201 -3.09 -3.73 25.12
C GLY A 201 -3.72 -2.56 25.87
N MET A 202 -4.31 -2.86 27.03
CA MET A 202 -4.80 -1.86 27.97
C MET A 202 -3.64 -1.11 28.63
N GLY A 203 -3.87 0.15 29.04
CA GLY A 203 -2.96 0.85 29.94
C GLY A 203 -2.97 0.24 31.36
N GLY A 204 -1.87 0.37 32.08
CA GLY A 204 -1.76 -0.03 33.48
C GLY A 204 -2.39 1.00 34.43
N ALA A 205 -2.87 0.55 35.59
CA ALA A 205 -3.35 1.43 36.63
C ALA A 205 -2.17 2.15 37.33
N GLY A 206 -2.34 3.44 37.65
CA GLY A 206 -1.47 4.15 38.59
C GLY A 206 -1.87 3.85 40.04
N SER A 207 -0.97 4.06 41.00
CA SER A 207 -1.19 3.66 42.40
C SER A 207 -1.16 4.86 43.35
N GLY A 208 -2.33 5.32 43.82
CA GLY A 208 -2.43 6.36 44.88
C GLY A 208 -1.86 7.74 44.50
N GLY A 209 -1.95 8.72 45.41
CA GLY A 209 -1.18 9.98 45.32
C GLY A 209 -1.43 10.89 44.09
N HIS A 210 -2.52 10.72 43.33
CA HIS A 210 -2.79 11.39 42.04
C HIS A 210 -1.93 10.89 40.86
N ALA A 211 -1.34 9.69 40.97
CA ALA A 211 -0.58 9.10 39.87
C ALA A 211 -1.49 8.77 38.66
N GLY A 212 -0.98 9.04 37.46
CA GLY A 212 -1.70 8.83 36.21
C GLY A 212 -1.80 7.34 35.84
N SER A 213 -2.92 6.95 35.25
CA SER A 213 -3.00 5.66 34.55
C SER A 213 -2.20 5.71 33.24
N GLY A 214 -1.75 4.55 32.77
CA GLY A 214 -1.33 4.42 31.38
C GLY A 214 -2.52 4.46 30.44
N SER A 215 -2.24 4.64 29.16
CA SER A 215 -3.24 4.61 28.09
C SER A 215 -3.05 3.39 27.21
N SER A 216 -4.10 3.03 26.50
CA SER A 216 -4.09 1.87 25.61
C SER A 216 -3.37 2.14 24.29
N GLY A 217 -2.87 1.08 23.67
CA GLY A 217 -2.39 1.14 22.29
C GLY A 217 -3.54 1.32 21.29
N GLY A 218 -3.21 1.50 20.02
CA GLY A 218 -4.14 1.44 18.90
C GLY A 218 -4.26 0.02 18.35
N GLY A 219 -5.42 -0.30 17.76
CA GLY A 219 -5.63 -1.55 17.06
C GLY A 219 -4.92 -1.59 15.70
N GLY A 220 -4.51 -2.78 15.28
CA GLY A 220 -3.94 -2.97 13.94
C GLY A 220 -5.02 -2.82 12.85
N SER A 221 -4.62 -2.34 11.67
CA SER A 221 -5.46 -2.37 10.47
C SER A 221 -4.94 -3.45 9.53
N ALA A 222 -5.83 -4.20 8.87
CA ALA A 222 -5.42 -5.27 7.97
C ALA A 222 -6.37 -5.47 6.81
N VAL A 223 -5.82 -6.05 5.75
CA VAL A 223 -6.58 -6.55 4.61
C VAL A 223 -6.26 -8.02 4.41
N LEU A 224 -7.31 -8.83 4.32
CA LEU A 224 -7.22 -10.25 4.00
C LEU A 224 -7.87 -10.48 2.64
N LEU A 225 -7.15 -11.13 1.72
CA LEU A 225 -7.66 -11.56 0.42
C LEU A 225 -8.06 -13.04 0.51
N ASN A 226 -9.34 -13.35 0.32
CA ASN A 226 -9.88 -14.71 0.42
C ASN A 226 -9.46 -15.40 1.73
N ALA A 227 -9.60 -14.67 2.85
CA ALA A 227 -9.20 -15.04 4.21
C ALA A 227 -7.69 -15.15 4.49
N ASN A 228 -6.81 -14.90 3.51
CA ASN A 228 -5.36 -14.85 3.71
C ASN A 228 -4.89 -13.42 3.98
N VAL A 229 -4.12 -13.23 5.05
CA VAL A 229 -3.56 -11.92 5.40
C VAL A 229 -2.57 -11.48 4.34
N ILE A 230 -2.81 -10.34 3.72
CA ILE A 230 -1.92 -9.78 2.71
C ILE A 230 -1.21 -8.52 3.20
N LEU A 231 -1.88 -7.73 4.04
CA LEU A 231 -1.36 -6.46 4.56
C LEU A 231 -1.79 -6.26 6.00
N VAL A 232 -0.87 -5.80 6.84
CA VAL A 232 -1.15 -5.32 8.19
C VAL A 232 -0.39 -4.02 8.44
N ALA A 233 -1.07 -2.98 8.88
CA ALA A 233 -0.47 -1.80 9.46
C ALA A 233 -0.58 -1.89 11.00
N GLY A 234 0.56 -1.93 11.67
CA GLY A 234 0.60 -2.02 13.13
C GLY A 234 0.00 -0.77 13.80
N GLY A 235 -0.72 -0.96 14.90
CA GLY A 235 -1.19 0.12 15.76
C GLY A 235 -0.06 0.75 16.58
N GLY A 236 -0.21 2.01 16.97
CA GLY A 236 0.72 2.69 17.86
C GLY A 236 0.58 2.23 19.32
N GLY A 237 1.65 2.32 20.11
CA GLY A 237 1.63 2.06 21.54
C GLY A 237 1.01 3.22 22.33
N GLY A 238 0.42 2.92 23.48
CA GLY A 238 -0.18 3.91 24.38
C GLY A 238 0.87 4.64 25.22
N GLY A 239 0.55 5.88 25.61
CA GLY A 239 1.39 6.66 26.53
C GLY A 239 1.30 6.16 27.98
N GLY A 240 2.41 6.29 28.71
CA GLY A 240 2.47 6.02 30.15
C GLY A 240 1.92 7.17 30.99
N GLY A 241 1.52 6.86 32.22
CA GLY A 241 1.03 7.83 33.20
C GLY A 241 2.17 8.51 33.95
N ALA A 242 1.96 9.77 34.34
CA ALA A 242 2.88 10.53 35.19
C ALA A 242 2.88 10.01 36.64
N SER A 243 3.98 10.25 37.36
CA SER A 243 4.07 10.03 38.81
C SER A 243 3.13 10.94 39.60
N GLY A 244 2.63 10.50 40.75
CA GLY A 244 1.79 11.28 41.67
C GLY A 244 2.48 11.68 42.97
N GLY A 245 2.15 12.86 43.50
CA GLY A 245 2.31 13.21 44.92
C GLY A 245 3.72 13.58 45.42
N TYR A 246 4.77 13.43 44.62
CA TYR A 246 6.14 13.83 44.98
C TYR A 246 6.71 14.84 43.98
N TYR A 247 7.35 15.90 44.47
CA TYR A 247 8.03 16.90 43.64
C TYR A 247 9.52 16.55 43.49
N PRO A 248 10.08 16.59 42.28
CA PRO A 248 9.45 16.97 41.02
C PRO A 248 8.61 15.84 40.39
N VAL A 249 7.48 16.21 39.77
CA VAL A 249 6.62 15.28 39.00
C VAL A 249 7.33 14.89 37.71
N ILE A 250 7.45 13.59 37.45
CA ILE A 250 8.07 13.02 36.26
C ILE A 250 6.99 12.65 35.25
N GLY A 251 7.19 13.09 34.00
CA GLY A 251 6.25 12.80 32.92
C GLY A 251 6.29 11.35 32.45
N GLY A 252 5.14 10.84 32.02
CA GLY A 252 4.99 9.48 31.49
C GLY A 252 5.74 9.26 30.18
N GLY A 253 6.18 8.02 29.96
CA GLY A 253 6.87 7.63 28.73
C GLY A 253 5.93 7.66 27.52
N ALA A 254 6.44 8.13 26.37
CA ALA A 254 5.69 8.12 25.12
C ALA A 254 5.58 6.69 24.53
N GLY A 255 4.43 6.38 23.93
CA GLY A 255 4.20 5.14 23.21
C GLY A 255 5.04 5.00 21.94
N GLY A 256 5.33 3.76 21.56
CA GLY A 256 6.07 3.41 20.35
C GLY A 256 5.23 3.57 19.08
N ALA A 257 5.85 3.95 17.98
CA ALA A 257 5.17 4.00 16.68
C ALA A 257 4.85 2.58 16.17
N GLY A 258 3.71 2.44 15.49
CA GLY A 258 3.38 1.22 14.76
C GLY A 258 4.23 1.08 13.49
N GLY A 259 4.53 -0.16 13.11
CA GLY A 259 5.02 -0.51 11.77
C GLY A 259 6.50 -0.83 11.58
N GLY A 260 7.29 -0.96 12.64
CA GLY A 260 8.67 -1.47 12.53
C GLY A 260 8.70 -2.94 12.07
N ILE A 261 9.50 -3.26 11.05
CA ILE A 261 9.82 -4.64 10.68
C ILE A 261 10.85 -5.16 11.69
N GLY A 262 10.51 -6.20 12.47
CA GLY A 262 11.45 -6.81 13.43
C GLY A 262 11.67 -6.03 14.74
N GLY A 263 10.60 -5.64 15.43
CA GLY A 263 10.66 -5.26 16.86
C GLY A 263 11.16 -3.85 17.19
N ALA A 264 11.49 -3.03 16.19
CA ALA A 264 12.00 -1.67 16.41
C ALA A 264 10.86 -0.64 16.55
N GLY A 265 10.27 -0.60 17.73
CA GLY A 265 9.45 0.51 18.20
C GLY A 265 9.72 0.74 19.67
N ASN A 266 10.97 1.11 20.02
CA ASN A 266 11.34 1.38 21.41
C ASN A 266 10.44 2.49 21.98
N GLY A 267 9.62 2.16 22.98
CA GLY A 267 9.22 3.15 23.97
C GLY A 267 10.50 3.76 24.56
N ASP A 268 10.58 5.09 24.66
CA ASP A 268 11.81 5.71 25.17
C ASP A 268 11.69 5.84 26.68
N ASN A 269 12.81 5.52 27.34
CA ASN A 269 13.08 5.69 28.75
C ASN A 269 13.03 7.17 29.14
N ALA A 270 11.89 7.61 29.65
CA ALA A 270 11.94 8.47 30.82
C ALA A 270 11.56 7.56 31.99
N ASP A 271 12.56 7.12 32.76
CA ASP A 271 12.45 6.34 34.02
C ASP A 271 11.65 5.03 34.02
N GLY A 272 11.90 4.16 33.04
CA GLY A 272 11.41 2.78 32.98
C GLY A 272 11.47 2.27 31.56
N THR A 273 11.99 1.06 31.35
CA THR A 273 12.19 0.47 30.01
C THR A 273 10.89 0.49 29.23
N GLY A 274 10.82 1.34 28.20
CA GLY A 274 9.67 1.39 27.29
C GLY A 274 9.41 0.04 26.66
N GLY A 275 8.14 -0.22 26.30
CA GLY A 275 7.77 -1.45 25.61
C GLY A 275 8.58 -1.61 24.31
N ILE A 276 9.09 -2.81 24.09
CA ILE A 276 9.71 -3.22 22.83
C ILE A 276 8.59 -3.33 21.77
N GLY A 277 8.88 -2.90 20.54
CA GLY A 277 8.02 -3.20 19.39
C GLY A 277 7.87 -4.73 19.24
N GLY A 278 6.78 -5.19 18.63
CA GLY A 278 6.31 -6.57 18.75
C GLY A 278 7.39 -7.66 18.80
N GLY A 279 7.33 -8.48 19.84
CA GLY A 279 8.24 -9.61 20.04
C GLY A 279 7.97 -10.73 19.03
N ASN A 280 8.95 -11.61 18.85
CA ASN A 280 8.88 -12.81 17.99
C ASN A 280 7.96 -13.91 18.59
N VAL A 281 6.75 -13.53 18.98
CA VAL A 281 5.72 -14.40 19.56
C VAL A 281 4.52 -14.32 18.65
N LEU A 282 3.87 -15.46 18.39
CA LEU A 282 2.77 -15.63 17.43
C LEU A 282 1.48 -14.82 17.74
N ASN A 283 1.56 -13.73 18.50
CA ASN A 283 0.44 -12.99 19.03
C ASN A 283 0.24 -11.67 18.25
N ILE A 284 -0.95 -11.49 17.69
CA ILE A 284 -1.38 -10.26 17.01
C ILE A 284 -1.79 -9.15 17.99
N ASP A 285 -2.17 -9.53 19.22
CA ASP A 285 -2.65 -8.59 20.25
C ASP A 285 -1.51 -7.90 20.98
N GLY A 286 -1.70 -6.61 21.25
CA GLY A 286 -0.78 -5.82 22.07
C GLY A 286 -0.78 -6.26 23.53
N GLY A 287 0.40 -6.22 24.15
CA GLY A 287 0.57 -6.53 25.57
C GLY A 287 0.01 -5.42 26.48
N ASN A 288 -0.62 -5.80 27.57
CA ASN A 288 -1.10 -4.84 28.58
C ASN A 288 0.08 -4.15 29.28
N GLY A 289 -0.08 -2.86 29.57
CA GLY A 289 0.88 -2.10 30.35
C GLY A 289 0.92 -2.56 31.82
N GLY A 290 2.12 -2.57 32.40
CA GLY A 290 2.31 -2.86 33.81
C GLY A 290 1.63 -1.84 34.70
N GLY A 291 0.92 -2.32 35.72
CA GLY A 291 0.39 -1.48 36.79
C GLY A 291 1.50 -0.96 37.70
N ALA A 292 1.26 0.17 38.35
CA ALA A 292 2.17 0.81 39.29
C ALA A 292 2.45 -0.09 40.51
N ALA A 293 3.74 -0.32 40.80
CA ALA A 293 4.18 -1.20 41.88
C ALA A 293 4.14 -0.54 43.26
N PHE A 294 4.35 0.79 43.34
CA PHE A 294 4.37 1.54 44.60
C PHE A 294 3.40 2.73 44.60
N PRO A 295 2.99 3.22 45.79
CA PRO A 295 2.20 4.44 45.90
C PRO A 295 2.92 5.65 45.27
N GLY A 296 2.24 6.45 44.46
CA GLY A 296 2.81 7.56 43.69
C GLY A 296 3.33 7.15 42.30
N ASP A 297 3.38 5.87 41.96
CA ASP A 297 3.86 5.46 40.63
C ASP A 297 2.76 5.53 39.56
N GLY A 298 3.16 5.97 38.37
CA GLY A 298 2.32 6.00 37.18
C GLY A 298 2.16 4.62 36.54
N GLY A 299 1.00 4.37 35.94
CA GLY A 299 0.72 3.15 35.18
C GLY A 299 1.35 3.20 33.78
N SER A 300 1.72 2.04 33.23
CA SER A 300 2.43 1.96 31.94
C SER A 300 1.48 1.91 30.75
N GLY A 301 1.91 2.35 29.57
CA GLY A 301 1.11 2.28 28.35
C GLY A 301 0.94 0.85 27.82
N GLY A 302 -0.19 0.58 27.16
CA GLY A 302 -0.46 -0.68 26.48
C GLY A 302 0.17 -0.74 25.08
N GLY A 303 0.49 -1.95 24.61
CA GLY A 303 1.06 -2.17 23.28
C GLY A 303 0.04 -2.04 22.16
N GLY A 304 0.49 -1.70 20.94
CA GLY A 304 -0.36 -1.67 19.74
C GLY A 304 -0.60 -3.06 19.14
N GLY A 305 -1.77 -3.30 18.54
CA GLY A 305 -2.04 -4.53 17.80
C GLY A 305 -1.36 -4.57 16.43
N GLY A 306 -1.18 -5.72 15.81
CA GLY A 306 -0.57 -5.81 14.47
C GLY A 306 -0.33 -7.24 14.01
N TYR A 307 0.59 -7.41 13.05
CA TYR A 307 1.01 -8.76 12.64
C TYR A 307 1.72 -9.46 13.80
N TRP A 308 2.52 -8.69 14.54
CA TRP A 308 2.93 -8.99 15.90
C TRP A 308 2.51 -7.82 16.79
N GLY A 309 1.81 -8.10 17.88
CA GLY A 309 1.42 -7.09 18.84
C GLY A 309 2.63 -6.53 19.57
N GLY A 310 2.66 -5.21 19.79
CA GLY A 310 3.65 -4.52 20.60
C GLY A 310 3.58 -4.94 22.06
N THR A 311 4.70 -4.89 22.77
CA THR A 311 4.69 -5.22 24.21
C THR A 311 4.11 -4.07 25.03
N GLY A 312 3.52 -4.37 26.18
CA GLY A 312 3.13 -3.34 27.15
C GLY A 312 4.37 -2.69 27.77
N GLY A 313 4.21 -1.44 28.22
CA GLY A 313 5.23 -0.77 29.02
C GLY A 313 5.43 -1.45 30.37
N THR A 314 6.63 -1.33 30.91
CA THR A 314 6.97 -1.79 32.27
C THR A 314 6.75 -0.67 33.29
N SER A 315 6.30 -1.03 34.49
CA SER A 315 6.21 -0.08 35.60
C SER A 315 7.62 0.37 36.00
N GLY A 316 7.85 1.68 36.16
CA GLY A 316 9.17 2.22 36.48
C GLY A 316 9.69 1.69 37.82
N MET A 317 10.53 0.66 37.82
CA MET A 317 11.32 0.29 39.00
C MET A 317 12.52 1.23 39.06
N ALA A 318 12.59 2.13 40.04
CA ALA A 318 13.80 2.90 40.26
C ALA A 318 14.96 1.92 40.51
N PRO A 319 16.17 2.16 39.95
CA PRO A 319 17.37 1.37 40.27
C PRO A 319 17.72 1.37 41.77
N ASN A 320 17.04 2.17 42.59
CA ASN A 320 17.37 2.42 44.00
C ASN A 320 16.15 2.60 44.94
N GLY A 321 14.97 2.06 44.60
CA GLY A 321 13.83 2.00 45.56
C GLY A 321 13.21 3.34 45.99
N VAL A 322 13.35 4.40 45.19
CA VAL A 322 12.69 5.70 45.44
C VAL A 322 11.24 5.64 44.95
N ILE A 323 10.33 6.23 45.73
CA ILE A 323 8.88 6.32 45.52
C ILE A 323 8.56 7.48 44.56
N GLY A 324 7.68 7.28 43.56
CA GLY A 324 7.16 8.36 42.70
C GLY A 324 7.66 8.33 41.26
N ASN A 325 7.69 7.16 40.62
CA ASN A 325 8.13 7.01 39.23
C ASN A 325 6.99 7.16 38.22
N CYS A 326 7.33 7.51 36.97
CA CYS A 326 6.37 7.51 35.88
C CYS A 326 6.26 6.12 35.22
N GLY A 327 5.13 5.88 34.57
CA GLY A 327 4.93 4.69 33.75
C GLY A 327 5.61 4.84 32.40
N SER A 328 6.21 3.77 31.91
CA SER A 328 6.78 3.75 30.55
C SER A 328 5.68 3.62 29.48
N GLY A 329 5.97 4.02 28.24
CA GLY A 329 5.05 3.84 27.12
C GLY A 329 5.02 2.39 26.60
N GLY A 330 3.92 1.99 25.97
CA GLY A 330 3.80 0.69 25.30
C GLY A 330 4.49 0.68 23.93
N GLY A 331 4.91 -0.49 23.45
CA GLY A 331 5.48 -0.67 22.12
C GLY A 331 4.42 -0.67 21.01
N GLY A 332 4.79 -0.25 19.80
CA GLY A 332 3.90 -0.35 18.63
C GLY A 332 3.82 -1.76 18.05
N GLY A 333 2.72 -2.06 17.37
CA GLY A 333 2.54 -3.30 16.62
C GLY A 333 3.38 -3.33 15.34
N VAL A 334 3.69 -4.53 14.85
CA VAL A 334 4.48 -4.76 13.63
C VAL A 334 3.57 -4.70 12.41
N SER A 335 4.03 -4.00 11.36
CA SER A 335 3.39 -4.04 10.04
C SER A 335 3.89 -5.25 9.24
N TYR A 336 3.04 -5.73 8.33
CA TYR A 336 3.32 -6.88 7.49
C TYR A 336 2.84 -6.64 6.07
N CYS A 337 3.60 -7.20 5.12
CA CYS A 337 3.16 -7.41 3.76
C CYS A 337 3.61 -8.80 3.31
N ALA A 338 2.71 -9.53 2.62
CA ALA A 338 3.03 -10.82 2.05
C ALA A 338 4.06 -10.70 0.91
N ASN A 339 4.99 -11.64 0.85
CA ASN A 339 6.18 -11.62 0.02
C ASN A 339 6.04 -12.35 -1.33
N SER A 340 4.89 -12.94 -1.64
CA SER A 340 4.78 -13.92 -2.73
C SER A 340 4.06 -13.46 -4.00
N ASN A 341 3.60 -12.20 -4.14
CA ASN A 341 3.08 -11.59 -5.39
C ASN A 341 2.71 -10.10 -5.19
N ILE A 342 3.36 -9.41 -4.26
CA ILE A 342 2.97 -8.06 -3.83
C ILE A 342 4.22 -7.18 -3.75
N SER A 343 4.22 -6.08 -4.49
CA SER A 343 5.21 -5.01 -4.33
C SER A 343 4.72 -4.05 -3.25
N CYS A 344 5.47 -3.96 -2.16
CA CYS A 344 5.06 -3.27 -0.95
C CYS A 344 6.05 -2.23 -0.46
N ASN A 345 5.51 -1.21 0.20
CA ASN A 345 6.28 -0.24 0.97
C ASN A 345 5.74 -0.18 2.40
N LEU A 346 6.63 -0.34 3.38
CA LEU A 346 6.32 -0.33 4.80
C LEU A 346 6.97 0.91 5.42
N ILE A 347 6.15 1.83 5.93
CA ILE A 347 6.63 3.06 6.53
C ILE A 347 6.15 3.08 7.99
N PRO A 348 7.07 2.97 8.97
CA PRO A 348 6.73 3.12 10.38
C PRO A 348 6.13 4.51 10.66
N GLY A 349 5.28 4.59 11.68
CA GLY A 349 4.89 5.88 12.26
C GLY A 349 6.11 6.63 12.82
N GLN A 350 5.96 7.93 13.05
CA GLN A 350 7.02 8.76 13.60
C GLN A 350 6.76 9.12 15.06
N LYS A 351 7.86 9.29 15.79
CA LYS A 351 7.95 9.70 17.19
C LYS A 351 9.07 10.73 17.32
N VAL A 352 8.84 11.83 18.04
CA VAL A 352 9.92 12.79 18.41
C VAL A 352 9.85 13.08 19.92
N ILE A 353 11.01 13.04 20.58
CA ILE A 353 11.21 12.91 22.04
C ILE A 353 11.44 14.27 22.73
N THR A 354 11.19 15.41 22.07
CA THR A 354 11.48 16.74 22.68
C THR A 354 10.23 17.35 23.30
N ALA A 355 10.31 17.72 24.58
CA ALA A 355 9.25 18.43 25.29
C ALA A 355 8.84 19.70 24.54
N GLY A 356 7.57 19.78 24.11
CA GLY A 356 6.96 20.99 23.55
C GLY A 356 6.60 20.97 22.05
N ALA A 357 6.95 19.93 21.28
CA ALA A 357 6.50 19.80 19.88
C ALA A 357 6.20 18.32 19.54
N ALA A 358 4.98 17.87 19.82
CA ALA A 358 4.58 16.49 19.60
C ALA A 358 4.27 16.22 18.11
N VAL A 359 5.18 15.54 17.43
CA VAL A 359 4.94 14.92 16.10
C VAL A 359 4.51 13.47 16.34
N ILE A 360 3.20 13.26 16.45
CA ILE A 360 2.49 11.99 16.72
C ILE A 360 2.00 11.36 15.40
N ASN A 361 2.84 11.43 14.38
CA ASN A 361 2.41 11.23 13.01
C ASN A 361 2.28 9.74 12.66
N PRO A 362 1.21 9.35 11.98
CA PRO A 362 1.15 8.02 11.37
C PRO A 362 2.23 7.86 10.30
N GLY A 363 2.51 6.62 9.90
CA GLY A 363 3.37 6.35 8.75
C GLY A 363 2.82 7.08 7.51
N ASN A 364 3.70 7.66 6.70
CA ASN A 364 3.31 8.41 5.50
C ASN A 364 2.25 9.52 5.77
N SER A 365 2.41 10.29 6.86
CA SER A 365 1.43 11.29 7.30
C SER A 365 1.20 12.49 6.36
N THR A 366 2.03 12.64 5.33
CA THR A 366 1.89 13.69 4.31
C THR A 366 1.16 13.20 3.07
N ASP A 367 0.73 11.93 3.04
CA ASP A 367 -0.02 11.38 1.92
C ASP A 367 -1.38 12.08 1.80
N PRO A 368 -1.74 12.62 0.63
CA PRO A 368 -3.01 13.33 0.45
C PRO A 368 -4.24 12.45 0.63
N ASP A 369 -4.10 11.13 0.60
CA ASP A 369 -5.22 10.20 0.79
C ASP A 369 -5.54 9.94 2.27
N LEU A 370 -4.61 10.25 3.18
CA LEU A 370 -4.84 10.04 4.60
C LEU A 370 -5.98 10.94 5.11
N CYS A 371 -7.00 10.33 5.70
CA CYS A 371 -8.09 11.10 6.31
C CYS A 371 -7.62 11.95 7.50
N ALA A 372 -8.29 13.09 7.70
CA ALA A 372 -7.97 14.03 8.76
C ALA A 372 -8.01 13.35 10.14
N GLY A 373 -6.88 13.39 10.85
CA GLY A 373 -6.73 12.83 12.20
C GLY A 373 -6.59 11.31 12.27
N CYS A 374 -6.57 10.60 11.14
CA CYS A 374 -6.46 9.15 11.12
C CYS A 374 -5.04 8.66 11.44
N GLY A 375 -4.93 7.63 12.29
CA GLY A 375 -3.67 7.01 12.69
C GLY A 375 -2.75 7.86 13.57
N PHE A 376 -3.09 9.11 13.87
CA PHE A 376 -2.30 9.97 14.76
C PHE A 376 -2.31 9.42 16.19
N GLY A 377 -1.19 9.49 16.90
CA GLY A 377 -1.16 9.20 18.33
C GLY A 377 -1.97 10.21 19.13
N GLY A 378 -2.38 9.88 20.35
CA GLY A 378 -2.99 10.84 21.27
C GLY A 378 -1.96 11.87 21.73
N ASN A 379 -2.33 13.15 21.73
CA ASN A 379 -1.51 14.24 22.29
C ASN A 379 -2.12 14.77 23.59
N TYR A 380 -1.36 14.72 24.68
CA TYR A 380 -1.86 15.10 26.02
C TYR A 380 -2.23 16.59 26.10
N LEU A 381 -1.68 17.44 25.22
CA LEU A 381 -1.97 18.87 25.12
C LEU A 381 -3.26 19.20 24.36
N THR A 382 -3.86 18.22 23.68
CA THR A 382 -5.03 18.44 22.80
C THR A 382 -6.20 17.56 23.20
N VAL A 383 -7.43 18.02 22.96
CA VAL A 383 -8.66 17.23 23.13
C VAL A 383 -9.25 16.95 21.75
N PRO A 384 -9.62 15.70 21.42
CA PRO A 384 -9.58 14.50 22.26
C PRO A 384 -8.18 13.90 22.41
N GLN A 385 -7.98 13.21 23.53
CA GLN A 385 -6.71 12.57 23.91
C GLN A 385 -6.61 11.11 23.40
N ALA A 386 -7.65 10.67 22.69
CA ALA A 386 -7.62 9.40 21.99
C ALA A 386 -6.70 9.50 20.76
N GLY A 387 -6.08 8.38 20.41
CA GLY A 387 -5.46 8.22 19.11
C GLY A 387 -6.49 8.27 17.99
N GLY A 388 -6.04 8.63 16.81
CA GLY A 388 -6.78 8.54 15.57
C GLY A 388 -7.06 7.10 15.19
N ASN A 389 -8.28 6.83 14.70
CA ASN A 389 -8.61 5.55 14.09
C ASN A 389 -7.75 5.30 12.85
N GLY A 390 -7.53 4.03 12.51
CA GLY A 390 -6.91 3.63 11.27
C GLY A 390 -7.74 4.03 10.05
N PHE A 391 -7.16 3.82 8.88
CA PHE A 391 -7.77 4.17 7.61
C PHE A 391 -7.28 3.22 6.51
N ILE A 392 -8.17 2.85 5.60
CA ILE A 392 -7.81 2.02 4.44
C ILE A 392 -8.41 2.63 3.19
N LYS A 393 -7.60 2.75 2.13
CA LYS A 393 -8.05 3.17 0.80
C LYS A 393 -7.63 2.15 -0.24
N ILE A 394 -8.56 1.81 -1.12
CA ILE A 394 -8.36 0.84 -2.21
C ILE A 394 -8.66 1.52 -3.54
N TYR A 395 -7.74 1.40 -4.48
CA TYR A 395 -7.89 1.82 -5.87
C TYR A 395 -8.05 0.59 -6.76
N TYR A 396 -8.94 0.66 -7.76
CA TYR A 396 -9.31 -0.49 -8.59
C TYR A 396 -9.81 -0.13 -9.99
#